data_AF-A0A9P0Q8G7-F1
#
_entry.id   AF-A0A9P0Q8G7-F1
#
_cell.length_a   1.000
_cell.length_b   1.000
_cell.length_c   1.000
_cell.angle_alpha   90.00
_cell.angle_beta   90.00
_cell.angle_gamma   90.00
#
_symmetry.space_group_name_H-M   'P 1'
#
loop_
_entity.id
_entity.type
_entity.pdbx_description
1 polymer ?
#
loop_
_entity_poly.entity_id
_entity_poly.type
_entity_poly.pdbx_seq_one_letter_code
_entity_poly.pdbx_strand_id
1 'polypeptide(L)'
;MRALPSLLDLVASRITDETQLNKLKNLVTNLDAEHKESGNAALEKAEANLKWKKQVERDLQNYYGIPSDDTDSAVTSTVSLIIVTICSVIDVIGF
;
A
#
# COMPACT_ATOMS: atom_id res chain seq x y z
N MET A 1 -2.49 8.01 -35.07
CA MET A 1 -1.42 7.82 -34.07
C MET A 1 -2.08 7.75 -32.69
N ARG A 2 -1.85 6.69 -31.90
CA ARG A 2 -2.46 6.46 -30.57
C ARG A 2 -1.42 5.95 -29.56
N ALA A 3 -0.18 6.40 -29.71
CA ALA A 3 0.94 5.89 -28.90
C ALA A 3 0.86 6.35 -27.44
N LEU A 4 0.49 7.61 -27.19
CA LEU A 4 0.51 8.18 -25.84
C LEU A 4 -0.58 7.60 -24.91
N PRO A 5 -1.85 7.45 -25.32
CA PRO A 5 -2.86 6.78 -24.49
C PRO A 5 -2.49 5.32 -24.15
N SER A 6 -1.92 4.60 -25.11
CA SER A 6 -1.48 3.21 -24.88
C SER A 6 -0.30 3.13 -23.91
N LEU A 7 0.61 4.10 -23.93
CA LEU A 7 1.73 4.18 -22.98
C LEU A 7 1.24 4.55 -21.57
N LEU A 8 0.31 5.50 -21.46
CA LEU A 8 -0.29 5.89 -20.19
C LEU A 8 -1.01 4.70 -19.53
N ASP A 9 -1.75 3.90 -20.31
CA ASP A 9 -2.41 2.70 -19.81
C ASP A 9 -1.42 1.64 -19.30
N LEU A 10 -0.31 1.44 -20.02
CA LEU A 10 0.73 0.47 -19.66
C LEU A 10 1.49 0.90 -18.40
N VAL A 11 1.75 2.20 -18.25
CA VAL A 11 2.33 2.79 -17.04
C VAL A 11 1.36 2.64 -15.87
N ALA A 12 0.10 3.04 -16.02
CA ALA A 12 -0.91 2.92 -14.97
C ALA A 12 -1.13 1.48 -14.50
N SER A 13 -1.05 0.52 -15.41
CA SER A 13 -1.20 -0.91 -15.09
C SER A 13 -0.08 -1.48 -14.22
N ARG A 14 1.07 -0.79 -14.13
CA ARG A 14 2.23 -1.22 -13.34
C ARG A 14 2.43 -0.40 -12.06
N ILE A 15 1.65 0.66 -11.86
CA ILE A 15 1.75 1.49 -10.64
C ILE A 15 1.15 0.73 -9.47
N THR A 16 2.00 0.45 -8.48
CA THR A 16 1.64 -0.25 -7.24
C THR A 16 2.10 0.48 -5.99
N ASP A 17 2.58 1.71 -6.16
CA ASP A 17 3.20 2.55 -5.12
C ASP A 17 2.72 4.01 -5.23
N GLU A 18 2.55 4.68 -4.09
CA GLU A 18 2.06 6.06 -4.02
C GLU A 18 3.03 7.06 -4.64
N THR A 19 4.35 6.81 -4.56
CA THR A 19 5.38 7.65 -5.19
C THR A 19 5.22 7.66 -6.71
N GLN A 20 4.90 6.51 -7.30
CA GLN A 20 4.70 6.38 -8.74
C GLN A 20 3.36 6.99 -9.18
N LEU A 21 2.32 6.86 -8.36
CA LEU A 21 1.04 7.54 -8.57
C LEU A 21 1.21 9.07 -8.60
N ASN A 22 1.98 9.63 -7.66
CA ASN A 22 2.27 11.06 -7.62
C ASN A 22 3.05 11.55 -8.85
N LYS A 23 3.97 10.74 -9.37
CA LYS A 23 4.66 11.04 -10.64
C LYS A 23 3.70 11.04 -11.83
N LEU A 24 2.76 10.10 -11.88
CA LEU A 24 1.72 10.10 -12.92
C LEU A 24 0.81 11.33 -12.81
N LYS A 25 0.42 11.74 -11.59
CA LYS A 25 -0.36 12.97 -11.36
C LYS A 25 0.34 14.21 -11.90
N ASN A 26 1.64 14.34 -11.61
CA ASN A 26 2.45 15.43 -12.14
C ASN A 26 2.55 15.39 -13.67
N LEU A 27 2.69 14.20 -14.27
CA LEU A 27 2.75 14.07 -15.72
C LEU A 27 1.43 14.49 -16.38
N VAL A 28 0.29 14.02 -15.86
CA VAL A 28 -1.04 14.34 -16.39
C VAL A 28 -1.37 15.83 -16.25
N THR A 29 -0.91 16.48 -15.19
CA THR A 29 -1.08 17.93 -15.01
C THR A 29 -0.39 18.74 -16.10
N ASN A 30 0.71 18.23 -16.66
CA ASN A 30 1.49 18.86 -17.72
C ASN A 30 1.08 18.41 -19.14
N LEU A 31 0.07 17.54 -19.28
CA LEU A 31 -0.45 17.15 -20.58
C LEU A 31 -1.29 18.28 -21.19
N ASP A 32 -1.22 18.35 -22.51
CA ASP A 32 -2.08 19.16 -23.35
C ASP A 32 -3.53 18.69 -23.30
N ALA A 33 -4.46 19.58 -23.65
CA ALA A 33 -5.90 19.34 -23.50
C ALA A 33 -6.39 18.10 -24.27
N GLU A 34 -5.77 17.77 -25.40
CA GLU A 34 -6.09 16.60 -26.23
C GLU A 34 -5.78 15.26 -25.53
N HIS A 35 -4.80 15.25 -24.63
CA HIS A 35 -4.35 14.04 -23.94
C HIS A 35 -4.76 13.97 -22.47
N LYS A 36 -5.36 15.03 -21.92
CA LYS A 36 -5.83 15.09 -20.53
C LYS A 36 -6.84 14.01 -20.18
N GLU A 37 -7.77 13.71 -21.07
CA GLU A 37 -8.77 12.65 -20.85
C GLU A 37 -8.11 11.27 -20.69
N SER A 38 -7.18 10.95 -21.59
CA SER A 38 -6.40 9.69 -21.51
C SER A 38 -5.51 9.65 -20.26
N GLY A 39 -4.94 10.79 -19.86
CA GLY A 39 -4.19 10.93 -18.62
C GLY A 39 -5.02 10.67 -17.37
N ASN A 40 -6.24 11.23 -17.33
CA ASN A 40 -7.16 11.03 -16.21
C ASN A 40 -7.62 9.57 -16.11
N ALA A 41 -7.93 8.92 -17.23
CA ALA A 41 -8.28 7.49 -17.24
C ALA A 41 -7.14 6.60 -16.72
N ALA A 42 -5.89 6.94 -17.07
CA ALA A 42 -4.71 6.26 -16.54
C ALA A 42 -4.52 6.50 -15.03
N LEU A 43 -4.82 7.71 -14.54
CA LEU A 43 -4.80 7.99 -13.10
C LEU A 43 -5.83 7.17 -12.33
N GLU A 44 -7.08 7.14 -12.79
CA GLU A 44 -8.14 6.36 -12.15
C GLU A 44 -7.77 4.87 -12.09
N LYS A 45 -7.20 4.34 -13.17
CA LYS A 45 -6.72 2.94 -13.21
C LYS A 45 -5.60 2.70 -12.19
N ALA A 46 -4.62 3.59 -12.10
CA ALA A 46 -3.52 3.48 -11.15
C ALA A 46 -4.01 3.55 -9.68
N GLU A 47 -4.98 4.42 -9.38
CA GLU A 47 -5.59 4.53 -8.04
C GLU A 47 -6.37 3.27 -7.68
N ALA A 48 -7.15 2.72 -8.62
CA ALA A 48 -7.88 1.48 -8.44
C ALA A 48 -6.93 0.30 -8.15
N ASN A 49 -5.81 0.20 -8.89
CA ASN A 49 -4.80 -0.83 -8.69
C ASN A 49 -4.15 -0.73 -7.31
N LEU A 50 -3.82 0.48 -6.85
CA LEU A 50 -3.20 0.69 -5.55
C LEU A 50 -4.15 0.32 -4.41
N LYS A 51 -5.43 0.67 -4.53
CA LYS A 51 -6.47 0.26 -3.58
C LYS A 51 -6.64 -1.26 -3.57
N TRP A 52 -6.70 -1.90 -4.74
CA TRP A 52 -6.80 -3.34 -4.86
C TRP A 52 -5.62 -4.06 -4.21
N LYS A 53 -4.39 -3.58 -4.47
CA LYS A 53 -3.19 -4.12 -3.83
C LYS A 53 -3.28 -4.07 -2.30
N LYS A 54 -3.61 -2.91 -1.73
CA LYS A 54 -3.76 -2.74 -0.26
C LYS A 54 -4.81 -3.69 0.31
N GLN A 55 -5.92 -3.88 -0.40
CA GLN A 55 -6.97 -4.82 0.03
C GLN A 55 -6.49 -6.27 0.00
N VAL A 56 -5.87 -6.70 -1.10
CA VAL A 56 -5.33 -8.07 -1.24
C VAL A 56 -4.24 -8.33 -0.21
N GLU A 57 -3.37 -7.36 0.04
CA GLU A 57 -2.33 -7.47 1.06
C GLU A 57 -2.92 -7.68 2.45
N ARG A 58 -3.95 -6.91 2.81
CA ARG A 58 -4.71 -7.11 4.05
C ARG A 58 -5.39 -8.47 4.11
N ASP A 59 -6.02 -8.90 3.03
CA ASP A 59 -6.71 -10.19 2.97
C ASP A 59 -5.72 -11.35 3.13
N LEU A 60 -4.52 -11.24 2.53
CA LEU A 60 -3.43 -12.21 2.70
C LEU A 60 -2.87 -12.19 4.12
N GLN A 61 -2.62 -11.02 4.70
CA GLN A 61 -2.17 -10.89 6.08
C GLN A 61 -3.17 -11.52 7.06
N ASN A 62 -4.47 -11.24 6.87
CA ASN A 62 -5.55 -11.85 7.65
C ASN A 62 -5.60 -13.37 7.47
N TYR A 63 -5.45 -13.87 6.24
CA TYR A 63 -5.49 -15.29 5.94
C TYR A 63 -4.31 -16.05 6.55
N TYR A 64 -3.10 -15.48 6.49
CA TYR A 64 -1.88 -16.10 7.02
C TYR A 64 -1.59 -15.75 8.49
N GLY A 65 -2.42 -14.92 9.13
CA GLY A 65 -2.23 -14.49 10.52
C GLY A 65 -0.99 -13.63 10.73
N ILE A 66 -0.53 -12.91 9.69
CA ILE A 66 0.60 -11.98 9.78
C ILE A 66 0.06 -10.66 10.34
N PRO A 67 0.61 -10.14 11.46
CA PRO A 67 0.19 -8.84 11.97
C PRO A 67 0.47 -7.76 10.92
N SER A 68 -0.57 -7.04 10.54
CA SER A 68 -0.48 -5.89 9.65
C SER A 68 0.27 -4.75 10.37
N ASP A 69 1.33 -4.22 9.75
CA ASP A 69 2.05 -3.04 10.26
C ASP A 69 1.21 -1.74 10.18
N ASP A 70 -0.01 -1.81 9.63
CA ASP A 70 -1.05 -0.76 9.72
C ASP A 70 -1.66 -0.68 11.14
N THR A 71 -0.83 -0.76 12.18
CA THR A 71 -1.27 -0.46 13.54
C THR A 71 -1.19 1.05 13.72
N ASP A 72 -2.25 1.72 13.27
CA ASP A 72 -2.61 3.05 13.76
C ASP A 72 -2.54 3.01 15.30
N SER A 73 -1.83 3.99 15.86
CA SER A 73 -1.43 4.01 17.26
C SER A 73 -2.63 4.15 18.19
N ALA A 74 -3.24 3.06 18.61
CA ALA A 74 -3.95 2.96 19.88
C ALA A 74 -4.26 1.49 20.19
N VAL A 75 -3.98 1.09 21.42
CA VAL A 75 -4.33 -0.21 22.03
C VAL A 75 -3.38 -1.38 21.69
N THR A 76 -2.14 -1.33 22.20
CA THR A 76 -1.53 -2.56 22.76
C THR A 76 -0.43 -2.32 23.82
N SER A 77 -0.68 -1.43 24.80
CA SER A 77 0.17 -1.36 26.03
C SER A 77 0.04 -2.56 26.97
N THR A 78 -0.65 -3.63 26.59
CA THR A 78 -0.92 -4.80 27.45
C THR A 78 -0.16 -6.07 27.06
N VAL A 79 0.31 -6.22 25.82
CA VAL A 79 1.03 -7.45 25.41
C VAL A 79 2.48 -7.46 25.91
N SER A 80 3.11 -6.29 26.09
CA SER A 80 4.50 -6.19 26.57
C SER A 80 4.70 -6.61 28.03
N LEU A 81 3.66 -6.65 28.87
CA LEU A 81 3.79 -7.08 30.26
C LEU A 81 3.80 -8.61 30.41
N ILE A 82 3.11 -9.34 29.53
CA ILE A 82 3.02 -10.81 29.64
C ILE A 82 4.37 -11.46 29.30
N ILE A 83 5.07 -10.95 28.26
CA ILE A 83 6.38 -11.49 27.85
C ILE A 83 7.46 -11.18 28.90
N VAL A 84 7.50 -9.98 29.47
CA VAL A 84 8.48 -9.62 30.52
C VAL A 84 8.24 -10.41 31.82
N THR A 85 6.98 -10.71 32.16
CA THR A 85 6.66 -11.50 33.37
C THR A 85 7.03 -12.98 33.19
N ILE A 86 6.87 -13.56 31.99
CA ILE A 86 7.24 -14.97 31.76
C ILE A 86 8.77 -15.16 31.77
N CYS A 87 9.54 -14.24 31.19
CA CYS A 87 11.01 -14.35 31.21
C CYS A 87 11.58 -14.25 32.65
N SER A 88 11.05 -13.35 33.48
CA SER A 88 11.57 -13.19 34.85
C SER A 88 11.20 -14.34 35.80
N VAL A 89 10.11 -15.07 35.55
CA VAL A 89 9.74 -16.26 36.34
C VAL A 89 10.58 -17.49 35.94
N ILE A 90 10.96 -17.61 34.67
CA ILE A 90 11.84 -18.70 34.21
C ILE A 90 13.26 -18.53 34.77
N ASP A 91 13.78 -17.30 34.82
CA ASP A 91 15.11 -17.04 35.41
C ASP A 91 15.15 -17.28 36.93
N VAL A 92 14.04 -17.11 37.66
CA VAL A 92 13.98 -17.32 39.12
C VAL A 92 13.79 -18.80 39.50
N ILE A 93 13.19 -19.63 38.64
CA ILE A 93 13.03 -21.07 38.89
C ILE A 93 14.24 -21.87 38.38
N GLY A 94 15.04 -21.27 37.49
CA GLY A 94 16.22 -21.87 36.87
C GLY A 94 17.56 -21.71 37.61
N PHE A 95 17.57 -21.28 38.88
CA PHE A 95 18.79 -21.20 39.71
C PHE A 95 18.63 -21.96 41.03
#